data_AF-A0A0Q7E4K2-F1
#
_entry.id   AF-A0A0Q7E4K2-F1
#
_cell.length_a   1.000
_cell.length_b   1.000
_cell.length_c   1.000
_cell.angle_alpha   90.00
_cell.angle_beta   90.00
_cell.angle_gamma   90.00
#
_symmetry.space_group_name_H-M   'P 1'
#
loop_
_entity.id
_entity.type
_entity.pdbx_description
1 polymer ?
#
loop_
_entity_poly.entity_id
_entity_poly.type
_entity_poly.pdbx_seq_one_letter_code
_entity_poly.pdbx_strand_id
1 'polypeptide(L)'
;MKTDDLAALFDRAAGDLGTIDQHLQALATERRLPRLALAMCAARYEEAAPILQGLLDRAAAGAALSEDEEHLLFRGLHIQGGAKDKQVFPALLRLLRRPKATVDRLLGYAITETLARIVGGVFDGDADALFALIADRKVDEFVRDAVFGAATFLTWEGSISAERMHGFVQRFYDERLAGNQDYAWIGWLEAIALLGQRDLVPLVDRAWDEGRIDTEALRRHHFDSDLAGAENAPGDVTRFRRARLGHIEDVVEALEWTDHSYEDEADTVAAWADLPADPVTNPWRGVGRNDPCPCGSGKKAKRCHLA
;
A
#
# COMPACT_ATOMS: atom_id res chain seq x y z
N MET A 1 0.17 4.80 18.86
CA MET A 1 0.15 4.04 20.12
C MET A 1 -0.72 4.75 21.13
N LYS A 2 -1.68 4.07 21.76
CA LYS A 2 -2.39 4.65 22.92
C LYS A 2 -1.37 4.90 24.02
N THR A 3 -1.54 5.98 24.77
CA THR A 3 -0.67 6.39 25.89
C THR A 3 -0.40 5.25 26.88
N ASP A 4 -1.32 4.30 26.99
CA ASP A 4 -1.27 3.17 27.93
C ASP A 4 -0.29 2.06 27.51
N ASP A 5 -0.08 1.83 26.21
CA ASP A 5 0.88 0.81 25.72
C ASP A 5 2.32 1.32 25.75
N LEU A 6 2.51 2.65 25.57
CA LEU A 6 3.77 3.33 25.86
C LEU A 6 4.18 3.08 27.32
N ALA A 7 3.24 3.29 28.26
CA ALA A 7 3.50 3.15 29.69
C ALA A 7 3.94 1.72 30.06
N ALA A 8 3.35 0.69 29.45
CA ALA A 8 3.74 -0.70 29.68
C ALA A 8 5.11 -1.08 29.07
N LEU A 9 5.54 -0.41 27.99
CA LEU A 9 6.90 -0.51 27.44
C LEU A 9 7.91 0.27 28.29
N PHE A 10 7.53 1.46 28.77
CA PHE A 10 8.33 2.28 29.68
C PHE A 10 8.55 1.62 31.04
N ASP A 11 7.56 0.91 31.58
CA ASP A 11 7.69 0.18 32.86
C ASP A 11 8.60 -1.06 32.78
N ARG A 12 8.77 -1.66 31.59
CA ARG A 12 9.67 -2.81 31.40
C ARG A 12 11.13 -2.40 31.20
N ALA A 13 11.38 -1.18 30.73
CA ALA A 13 12.71 -0.64 30.56
C ALA A 13 13.16 0.06 31.85
N ALA A 14 13.75 -0.72 32.76
CA ALA A 14 14.23 -0.26 34.06
C ALA A 14 15.26 0.90 33.93
N GLY A 15 14.76 2.14 33.96
CA GLY A 15 15.51 3.38 34.24
C GLY A 15 16.42 3.94 33.14
N ASP A 16 16.90 3.13 32.19
CA ASP A 16 17.70 3.59 31.05
C ASP A 16 17.04 3.18 29.73
N LEU A 17 16.44 4.15 29.04
CA LEU A 17 15.79 3.97 27.76
C LEU A 17 16.78 4.02 26.58
N GLY A 18 18.09 4.11 26.83
CA GLY A 18 19.12 4.14 25.80
C GLY A 18 19.22 5.46 25.03
N THR A 19 20.30 5.61 24.26
CA THR A 19 20.53 6.78 23.40
C THR A 19 19.76 6.64 22.07
N ILE A 20 19.51 7.76 21.39
CA ILE A 20 18.89 7.72 20.06
C ILE A 20 19.75 6.93 19.06
N ASP A 21 21.07 7.01 19.17
CA ASP A 21 22.01 6.27 18.32
C ASP A 21 21.86 4.75 18.50
N GLN A 22 21.62 4.27 19.72
CA GLN A 22 21.36 2.85 19.98
C GLN A 22 20.06 2.39 19.30
N HIS A 23 19.01 3.22 19.34
CA HIS A 23 17.75 2.91 18.67
C HIS A 23 17.89 2.96 17.15
N LEU A 24 18.56 3.97 16.60
CA LEU A 24 18.84 4.07 15.16
C LEU A 24 19.67 2.88 14.67
N GLN A 25 20.65 2.43 15.46
CA GLN A 25 21.42 1.22 15.17
C GLN A 25 20.53 -0.02 15.16
N ALA A 26 19.64 -0.17 16.15
CA ALA A 26 18.68 -1.27 16.20
C ALA A 26 17.72 -1.25 14.99
N LEU A 27 17.24 -0.07 14.58
CA LEU A 27 16.46 0.10 13.34
C LEU A 27 17.25 -0.34 12.10
N ALA A 28 18.56 -0.15 12.06
CA ALA A 28 19.39 -0.52 10.93
C ALA A 28 19.68 -2.03 10.87
N THR A 29 19.95 -2.67 12.00
CA THR A 29 20.54 -4.02 12.01
C THR A 29 19.60 -5.14 12.48
N GLU A 30 18.53 -4.85 13.21
CA GLU A 30 17.64 -5.92 13.68
C GLU A 30 16.80 -6.51 12.55
N ARG A 31 16.86 -7.84 12.40
CA ARG A 31 16.06 -8.59 11.41
C ARG A 31 14.57 -8.56 11.73
N ARG A 32 14.21 -8.81 13.00
CA ARG A 32 12.83 -8.73 13.50
C ARG A 32 12.43 -7.26 13.68
N LEU A 33 11.14 -7.00 13.82
CA LEU A 33 10.64 -5.64 14.02
C LEU A 33 11.07 -5.09 15.40
N PRO A 34 11.97 -4.07 15.46
CA PRO A 34 12.48 -3.54 16.72
C PRO A 34 11.47 -2.55 17.33
N ARG A 35 10.39 -3.06 17.92
CA ARG A 35 9.24 -2.27 18.39
C ARG A 35 9.64 -1.13 19.34
N LEU A 36 10.55 -1.41 20.28
CA LEU A 36 11.04 -0.40 21.21
C LEU A 36 11.81 0.71 20.47
N ALA A 37 12.71 0.37 19.57
CA ALA A 37 13.49 1.35 18.82
C ALA A 37 12.59 2.23 17.92
N LEU A 38 11.58 1.63 17.28
CA LEU A 38 10.59 2.38 16.51
C LEU A 38 9.82 3.38 17.39
N ALA A 39 9.32 2.92 18.53
CA ALA A 39 8.61 3.77 19.48
C ALA A 39 9.50 4.90 20.02
N MET A 40 10.76 4.60 20.36
CA MET A 40 11.71 5.57 20.89
C MET A 40 12.13 6.60 19.85
N CYS A 41 12.42 6.19 18.62
CA CYS A 41 12.74 7.11 17.53
C CYS A 41 11.54 7.98 17.12
N ALA A 42 10.32 7.45 17.17
CA ALA A 42 9.11 8.25 16.93
C ALA A 42 8.83 9.25 18.07
N ALA A 43 9.00 8.85 19.33
CA ALA A 43 8.78 9.72 20.49
C ALA A 43 9.85 10.80 20.64
N ARG A 44 11.09 10.51 20.23
CA ARG A 44 12.25 11.42 20.27
C ARG A 44 12.64 11.88 18.86
N TYR A 45 11.64 12.16 18.03
CA TYR A 45 11.85 12.41 16.60
C TYR A 45 12.83 13.56 16.34
N GLU A 46 12.81 14.63 17.13
CA GLU A 46 13.74 15.77 16.98
C GLU A 46 15.21 15.34 17.04
N GLU A 47 15.56 14.31 17.81
CA GLU A 47 16.91 13.76 17.90
C GLU A 47 17.23 12.84 16.71
N ALA A 48 16.26 12.05 16.24
CA ALA A 48 16.44 11.12 15.13
C ALA A 48 16.41 11.80 13.75
N ALA A 49 15.66 12.91 13.62
CA ALA A 49 15.33 13.53 12.35
C ALA A 49 16.55 13.87 11.48
N PRO A 50 17.65 14.49 11.98
CA PRO A 50 18.79 14.85 11.14
C PRO A 50 19.44 13.66 10.45
N ILE A 51 19.47 12.50 11.12
CA ILE A 51 20.09 11.27 10.60
C ILE A 51 19.17 10.65 9.54
N LEU A 52 17.88 10.54 9.83
CA LEU A 52 16.89 9.98 8.90
C LEU A 52 16.71 10.85 7.65
N GLN A 53 16.67 12.17 7.81
CA GLN A 53 16.62 13.15 6.71
C GLN A 53 17.88 13.06 5.83
N GLY A 54 19.06 13.06 6.44
CA GLY A 54 20.34 12.97 5.70
C GLY A 54 20.47 11.67 4.91
N LEU A 55 19.98 10.55 5.47
CA LEU A 55 19.94 9.27 4.78
C LEU A 55 18.98 9.28 3.59
N LEU A 56 17.78 9.83 3.74
CA LEU A 56 16.84 10.01 2.64
C LEU A 56 17.42 10.90 1.53
N ASP A 57 18.08 11.99 1.87
CA ASP A 57 18.71 12.87 0.88
C ASP A 57 19.80 12.17 0.07
N ARG A 58 20.64 11.37 0.74
CA ARG A 58 21.64 10.51 0.07
C ARG A 58 20.98 9.50 -0.86
N ALA A 59 19.93 8.83 -0.40
CA ALA A 59 19.18 7.85 -1.20
C ALA A 59 18.56 8.50 -2.44
N ALA A 60 17.92 9.65 -2.27
CA ALA A 60 17.32 10.43 -3.34
C ALA A 60 18.36 10.93 -4.35
N ALA A 61 19.55 11.34 -3.89
CA ALA A 61 20.69 11.69 -4.73
C ALA A 61 21.31 10.47 -5.46
N GLY A 62 21.03 9.25 -5.01
CA GLY A 62 21.50 8.02 -5.63
C GLY A 62 22.82 7.52 -5.11
N ALA A 63 23.18 7.91 -3.89
CA ALA A 63 24.28 7.27 -3.21
C ALA A 63 24.00 5.76 -3.08
N ALA A 64 25.06 4.96 -3.21
CA ALA A 64 24.98 3.57 -2.79
C ALA A 64 24.78 3.54 -1.27
N LEU A 65 23.87 2.68 -0.83
CA LEU A 65 23.59 2.42 0.57
C LEU A 65 24.09 1.02 0.94
N SER A 66 24.51 0.83 2.18
CA SER A 66 24.68 -0.52 2.74
C SER A 66 23.32 -1.16 3.06
N GLU A 67 23.29 -2.48 3.28
CA GLU A 67 22.07 -3.19 3.70
C GLU A 67 21.45 -2.58 4.98
N ASP A 68 22.29 -2.27 5.98
CA ASP A 68 21.86 -1.60 7.21
C ASP A 68 21.26 -0.21 6.95
N GLU A 69 21.83 0.56 6.02
CA GLU A 69 21.31 1.86 5.61
C GLU A 69 19.98 1.74 4.86
N GLU A 70 19.78 0.67 4.09
CA GLU A 70 18.50 0.40 3.41
C GLU A 70 17.39 0.08 4.42
N HIS A 71 17.67 -0.78 5.41
CA HIS A 71 16.74 -1.08 6.49
C HIS A 71 16.41 0.17 7.33
N LEU A 72 17.42 0.98 7.64
CA LEU A 72 17.23 2.23 8.37
C LEU A 72 16.40 3.22 7.56
N LEU A 73 16.65 3.35 6.25
CA LEU A 73 15.86 4.21 5.38
C LEU A 73 14.39 3.76 5.35
N PHE A 74 14.15 2.47 5.16
CA PHE A 74 12.81 1.88 5.10
C PHE A 74 12.01 2.18 6.38
N ARG A 75 12.57 1.87 7.56
CA ARG A 75 11.91 2.14 8.86
C ARG A 75 11.83 3.64 9.15
N GLY A 76 12.88 4.37 8.78
CA GLY A 76 12.98 5.83 8.91
C GLY A 76 11.86 6.56 8.18
N LEU A 77 11.53 6.17 6.95
CA LEU A 77 10.44 6.77 6.17
C LEU A 77 9.08 6.63 6.86
N HIS A 78 8.82 5.51 7.53
CA HIS A 78 7.59 5.31 8.30
C HIS A 78 7.55 6.22 9.54
N ILE A 79 8.69 6.37 10.23
CA ILE A 79 8.83 7.31 11.35
C ILE A 79 8.60 8.75 10.88
N GLN A 80 9.24 9.17 9.79
CA GLN A 80 9.10 10.51 9.21
C GLN A 80 7.66 10.80 8.79
N GLY A 81 6.98 9.81 8.18
CA GLY A 81 5.55 9.87 7.86
C GLY A 81 4.66 10.05 9.09
N GLY A 82 4.89 9.27 10.15
CA GLY A 82 4.15 9.39 11.41
C GLY A 82 4.41 10.69 12.17
N ALA A 83 5.66 11.18 12.13
CA ALA A 83 6.06 12.46 12.70
C ALA A 83 5.54 13.68 11.90
N LYS A 84 4.97 13.45 10.71
CA LYS A 84 4.50 14.48 9.78
C LYS A 84 5.57 15.50 9.41
N ASP A 85 6.80 15.02 9.22
CA ASP A 85 7.92 15.89 8.86
C ASP A 85 7.76 16.38 7.42
N LYS A 86 7.37 17.65 7.26
CA LYS A 86 7.11 18.23 5.94
C LYS A 86 8.38 18.53 5.15
N GLN A 87 9.53 18.63 5.84
CA GLN A 87 10.80 18.97 5.20
C GLN A 87 11.28 17.84 4.28
N VAL A 88 10.83 16.61 4.50
CA VAL A 88 11.30 15.45 3.74
C VAL A 88 10.56 15.26 2.41
N PHE A 89 9.42 15.93 2.20
CA PHE A 89 8.57 15.71 1.03
C PHE A 89 9.33 15.85 -0.31
N PRO A 90 10.12 16.91 -0.55
CA PRO A 90 10.86 17.03 -1.81
C PRO A 90 11.89 15.90 -2.01
N ALA A 91 12.52 15.43 -0.93
CA ALA A 91 13.50 14.34 -0.98
C ALA A 91 12.81 13.00 -1.26
N LEU A 92 11.67 12.73 -0.61
CA LEU A 92 10.85 11.55 -0.88
C LEU A 92 10.38 11.53 -2.33
N LEU A 93 9.85 12.63 -2.87
CA LEU A 93 9.41 12.69 -4.26
C LEU A 93 10.56 12.50 -5.27
N ARG A 94 11.80 12.87 -4.92
CA ARG A 94 13.00 12.56 -5.72
C ARG A 94 13.36 11.08 -5.63
N LEU A 95 13.30 10.47 -4.45
CA LEU A 95 13.53 9.03 -4.25
C LEU A 95 12.52 8.20 -5.05
N LEU A 96 11.24 8.57 -5.03
CA LEU A 96 10.18 7.86 -5.75
C LEU A 96 10.30 7.94 -7.28
N ARG A 97 11.03 8.94 -7.80
CA ARG A 97 11.36 9.06 -9.25
C ARG A 97 12.59 8.26 -9.68
N ARG A 98 13.22 7.52 -8.77
CA ARG A 98 14.36 6.66 -9.11
C ARG A 98 13.90 5.46 -9.96
N PRO A 99 14.83 4.77 -10.65
CA PRO A 99 14.49 3.60 -11.45
C PRO A 99 13.71 2.57 -10.60
N LYS A 100 12.71 1.92 -11.20
CA LYS A 100 11.86 0.91 -10.54
C LYS A 100 12.65 -0.06 -9.66
N ALA A 101 13.70 -0.68 -10.21
CA ALA A 101 14.54 -1.63 -9.46
C ALA A 101 15.19 -1.04 -8.19
N THR A 102 15.48 0.27 -8.19
CA THR A 102 15.99 0.97 -7.00
C THR A 102 14.89 1.16 -5.96
N VAL A 103 13.71 1.62 -6.38
CA VAL A 103 12.58 1.87 -5.46
C VAL A 103 12.05 0.56 -4.90
N ASP A 104 11.87 -0.47 -5.74
CA ASP A 104 11.45 -1.81 -5.35
C ASP A 104 12.40 -2.43 -4.32
N ARG A 105 13.73 -2.26 -4.49
CA ARG A 105 14.70 -2.74 -3.51
C ARG A 105 14.59 -2.02 -2.15
N LEU A 106 14.37 -0.71 -2.17
CA LEU A 106 14.36 0.11 -0.95
C LEU A 106 13.03 0.06 -0.19
N LEU A 107 11.91 -0.06 -0.90
CA LEU A 107 10.57 0.00 -0.32
C LEU A 107 9.82 -1.33 -0.39
N GLY A 108 10.09 -2.17 -1.39
CA GLY A 108 9.42 -3.45 -1.57
C GLY A 108 7.89 -3.33 -1.48
N TYR A 109 7.27 -4.18 -0.68
CA TYR A 109 5.82 -4.18 -0.47
C TYR A 109 5.29 -2.90 0.21
N ALA A 110 6.13 -2.07 0.84
CA ALA A 110 5.65 -0.80 1.37
C ALA A 110 5.09 0.13 0.28
N ILE A 111 5.49 -0.05 -0.98
CA ILE A 111 4.91 0.69 -2.11
C ILE A 111 3.38 0.54 -2.12
N THR A 112 2.87 -0.67 -1.96
CA THR A 112 1.42 -0.95 -1.98
C THR A 112 0.79 -0.98 -0.60
N GLU A 113 1.58 -1.21 0.46
CA GLU A 113 1.05 -1.37 1.83
C GLU A 113 0.96 -0.07 2.63
N THR A 114 1.95 0.83 2.51
CA THR A 114 2.09 1.97 3.45
C THR A 114 2.49 3.29 2.79
N LEU A 115 2.99 3.28 1.54
CA LEU A 115 3.56 4.46 0.90
C LEU A 115 2.57 5.63 0.83
N ALA A 116 1.29 5.37 0.54
CA ALA A 116 0.27 6.42 0.51
C ALA A 116 0.18 7.18 1.86
N ARG A 117 0.32 6.45 2.97
CA ARG A 117 0.26 7.01 4.33
C ARG A 117 1.53 7.77 4.69
N ILE A 118 2.69 7.30 4.22
CA ILE A 118 3.97 8.01 4.35
C ILE A 118 3.89 9.33 3.59
N VAL A 119 3.48 9.31 2.32
CA VAL A 119 3.35 10.49 1.46
C VAL A 119 2.34 11.48 2.05
N GLY A 120 1.17 11.01 2.49
CA GLY A 120 0.17 11.86 3.16
C GLY A 120 0.69 12.49 4.45
N GLY A 121 1.45 11.73 5.24
CA GLY A 121 2.09 12.21 6.47
C GLY A 121 3.07 13.33 6.22
N VAL A 122 3.94 13.22 5.20
CA VAL A 122 4.99 14.21 4.92
C VAL A 122 4.56 15.32 3.95
N PHE A 123 3.37 15.25 3.35
CA PHE A 123 2.89 16.24 2.37
C PHE A 123 2.97 17.70 2.87
N ASP A 124 3.72 18.54 2.17
CA ASP A 124 4.05 19.92 2.57
C ASP A 124 3.09 21.00 2.02
N GLY A 125 2.08 20.59 1.24
CA GLY A 125 1.13 21.49 0.58
C GLY A 125 1.37 21.65 -0.93
N ASP A 126 2.50 21.18 -1.47
CA ASP A 126 2.79 21.24 -2.90
C ASP A 126 2.07 20.13 -3.68
N ALA A 127 0.78 20.37 -3.94
CA ALA A 127 -0.05 19.47 -4.75
C ALA A 127 0.43 19.38 -6.21
N ASP A 128 1.11 20.41 -6.74
CA ASP A 128 1.59 20.37 -8.12
C ASP A 128 2.76 19.39 -8.26
N ALA A 129 3.67 19.36 -7.29
CA ALA A 129 4.75 18.37 -7.26
C ALA A 129 4.23 16.92 -7.12
N LEU A 130 3.15 16.74 -6.34
CA LEU A 130 2.46 15.46 -6.18
C LEU A 130 1.82 15.00 -7.50
N PHE A 131 1.02 15.87 -8.12
CA PHE A 131 0.38 15.60 -9.42
C PHE A 131 1.41 15.40 -10.54
N ALA A 132 2.52 16.12 -10.52
CA ALA A 132 3.62 15.93 -11.47
C ALA A 132 4.30 14.56 -11.31
N LEU A 133 4.33 13.97 -10.10
CA LEU A 133 4.84 12.61 -9.92
C LEU A 133 3.85 11.60 -10.51
N ILE A 134 2.57 11.74 -10.19
CA ILE A 134 1.51 10.86 -10.71
C ILE A 134 1.45 10.90 -12.26
N ALA A 135 1.69 12.06 -12.87
CA ALA A 135 1.69 12.24 -14.32
C ALA A 135 2.96 11.73 -15.02
N ASP A 136 4.04 11.47 -14.29
CA ASP A 136 5.32 11.05 -14.89
C ASP A 136 5.30 9.55 -15.20
N ARG A 137 5.09 9.22 -16.48
CA ARG A 137 5.05 7.84 -17.01
C ARG A 137 6.37 7.07 -16.86
N LYS A 138 7.46 7.71 -16.42
CA LYS A 138 8.72 7.02 -16.10
C LYS A 138 8.76 6.49 -14.67
N VAL A 139 7.89 7.01 -13.80
CA VAL A 139 7.73 6.53 -12.43
C VAL A 139 7.01 5.19 -12.45
N ASP A 140 7.42 4.30 -11.56
CA ASP A 140 6.77 3.01 -11.36
C ASP A 140 5.25 3.16 -11.15
N GLU A 141 4.47 2.30 -11.79
CA GLU A 141 3.00 2.40 -11.80
C GLU A 141 2.37 2.20 -10.42
N PHE A 142 2.94 1.34 -9.57
CA PHE A 142 2.46 1.11 -8.19
C PHE A 142 2.82 2.29 -7.29
N VAL A 143 3.96 2.94 -7.52
CA VAL A 143 4.29 4.20 -6.85
C VAL A 143 3.30 5.29 -7.24
N ARG A 144 2.96 5.40 -8.52
CA ARG A 144 2.00 6.40 -9.01
C ARG A 144 0.61 6.17 -8.43
N ASP A 145 0.16 4.91 -8.38
CA ASP A 145 -1.07 4.48 -7.74
C ASP A 145 -1.12 4.88 -6.24
N ALA A 146 -0.09 4.51 -5.48
CA ALA A 146 0.00 4.86 -4.06
C ALA A 146 0.02 6.39 -3.82
N VAL A 147 0.73 7.15 -4.65
CA VAL A 147 0.75 8.62 -4.57
C VAL A 147 -0.60 9.22 -4.98
N PHE A 148 -1.33 8.59 -5.91
CA PHE A 148 -2.71 8.94 -6.22
C PHE A 148 -3.60 8.74 -4.98
N GLY A 149 -3.51 7.59 -4.32
CA GLY A 149 -4.22 7.31 -3.07
C GLY A 149 -3.93 8.35 -1.98
N ALA A 150 -2.67 8.77 -1.83
CA ALA A 150 -2.29 9.86 -0.93
C ALA A 150 -3.00 11.18 -1.31
N ALA A 151 -2.96 11.57 -2.59
CA ALA A 151 -3.64 12.77 -3.09
C ALA A 151 -5.15 12.73 -2.86
N THR A 152 -5.76 11.57 -3.02
CA THR A 152 -7.18 11.32 -2.76
C THR A 152 -7.52 11.54 -1.29
N PHE A 153 -6.75 10.95 -0.36
CA PHE A 153 -6.97 11.15 1.07
C PHE A 153 -6.72 12.59 1.50
N LEU A 154 -5.64 13.21 1.02
CA LEU A 154 -5.31 14.61 1.27
C LEU A 154 -6.40 15.57 0.75
N THR A 155 -7.09 15.20 -0.34
CA THR A 155 -8.23 15.96 -0.85
C THR A 155 -9.43 15.83 0.08
N TRP A 156 -9.72 14.61 0.54
CA TRP A 156 -10.84 14.35 1.44
C TRP A 156 -10.70 15.09 2.78
N GLU A 157 -9.50 15.14 3.36
CA GLU A 157 -9.25 15.87 4.61
C GLU A 157 -9.09 17.40 4.42
N GLY A 158 -9.10 17.88 3.18
CA GLY A 158 -9.05 19.31 2.84
C GLY A 158 -7.65 19.90 2.66
N SER A 159 -6.59 19.10 2.75
CA SER A 159 -5.20 19.52 2.48
C SER A 159 -4.96 19.83 1.00
N ILE A 160 -5.69 19.17 0.09
CA ILE A 160 -5.79 19.51 -1.34
C ILE A 160 -7.22 19.94 -1.63
N SER A 161 -7.41 21.06 -2.33
CA SER A 161 -8.76 21.51 -2.67
C SER A 161 -9.44 20.55 -3.65
N ALA A 162 -10.74 20.29 -3.44
CA ALA A 162 -11.56 19.44 -4.32
C ALA A 162 -11.51 19.87 -5.80
N GLU A 163 -11.49 21.18 -6.08
CA GLU A 163 -11.38 21.73 -7.44
C GLU A 163 -10.08 21.30 -8.14
N ARG A 164 -8.93 21.46 -7.47
CA ARG A 164 -7.62 21.05 -8.02
C ARG A 164 -7.56 19.56 -8.28
N MET A 165 -8.06 18.74 -7.35
CA MET A 165 -8.08 17.28 -7.51
C MET A 165 -8.99 16.86 -8.66
N HIS A 166 -10.21 17.40 -8.71
CA HIS A 166 -11.16 17.15 -9.81
C HIS A 166 -10.56 17.51 -11.17
N GLY A 167 -9.99 18.71 -11.29
CA GLY A 167 -9.33 19.14 -12.53
C GLY A 167 -8.14 18.26 -12.92
N PHE A 168 -7.37 17.77 -11.93
CA PHE A 168 -6.29 16.82 -12.18
C PHE A 168 -6.80 15.47 -12.67
N VAL A 169 -7.82 14.89 -12.02
CA VAL A 169 -8.43 13.61 -12.40
C VAL A 169 -9.02 13.68 -13.81
N GLN A 170 -9.70 14.78 -14.17
CA GLN A 170 -10.18 14.99 -15.53
C GLN A 170 -9.02 15.09 -16.54
N ARG A 171 -8.01 15.91 -16.24
CA ARG A 171 -6.80 16.05 -17.08
C ARG A 171 -6.07 14.71 -17.29
N PHE A 172 -6.01 13.88 -16.25
CA PHE A 172 -5.37 12.56 -16.32
C PHE A 172 -5.99 11.68 -17.41
N TYR A 173 -7.32 11.72 -17.53
CA TYR A 173 -8.05 11.04 -18.61
C TYR A 173 -7.84 11.71 -19.98
N ASP A 174 -8.02 13.03 -20.06
CA ASP A 174 -8.02 13.78 -21.32
C ASP A 174 -6.64 13.78 -22.00
N GLU A 175 -5.57 13.96 -21.22
CA GLU A 175 -4.18 14.00 -21.72
C GLU A 175 -3.52 12.61 -21.77
N ARG A 176 -4.23 11.56 -21.34
CA ARG A 176 -3.76 10.17 -21.36
C ARG A 176 -2.41 10.02 -20.64
N LEU A 177 -2.39 10.45 -19.38
CA LEU A 177 -1.18 10.50 -18.55
C LEU A 177 -0.67 9.11 -18.10
N ALA A 178 -1.36 8.03 -18.47
CA ALA A 178 -0.94 6.65 -18.22
C ALA A 178 -1.13 5.76 -19.46
N GLY A 179 -0.32 4.70 -19.57
CA GLY A 179 -0.51 3.67 -20.60
C GLY A 179 -1.80 2.88 -20.38
N ASN A 180 -2.25 2.09 -21.36
CA ASN A 180 -3.36 1.17 -21.11
C ASN A 180 -2.93 0.12 -20.07
N GLN A 181 -3.84 -0.20 -19.14
CA GLN A 181 -3.66 -1.17 -18.05
C GLN A 181 -2.57 -0.82 -17.04
N ASP A 182 -2.03 0.40 -17.11
CA ASP A 182 -1.13 0.96 -16.10
C ASP A 182 -1.86 1.09 -14.76
N TYR A 183 -1.22 0.67 -13.66
CA TYR A 183 -1.83 0.71 -12.33
C TYR A 183 -2.23 2.11 -11.87
N ALA A 184 -1.68 3.19 -12.44
CA ALA A 184 -2.14 4.54 -12.14
C ALA A 184 -3.62 4.79 -12.54
N TRP A 185 -4.21 3.98 -13.42
CA TRP A 185 -5.67 4.01 -13.67
C TRP A 185 -6.48 3.47 -12.49
N ILE A 186 -5.92 2.60 -11.65
CA ILE A 186 -6.60 2.10 -10.45
C ILE A 186 -6.74 3.25 -9.45
N GLY A 187 -5.64 3.94 -9.12
CA GLY A 187 -5.68 5.14 -8.29
C GLY A 187 -6.60 6.24 -8.84
N TRP A 188 -6.70 6.38 -10.17
CA TRP A 188 -7.67 7.29 -10.81
C TRP A 188 -9.13 6.89 -10.56
N LEU A 189 -9.47 5.60 -10.67
CA LEU A 189 -10.81 5.08 -10.37
C LEU A 189 -11.16 5.24 -8.90
N GLU A 190 -10.24 4.84 -8.03
CA GLU A 190 -10.43 4.94 -6.57
C GLU A 190 -10.59 6.39 -6.14
N ALA A 191 -9.85 7.32 -6.75
CA ALA A 191 -10.01 8.75 -6.47
C ALA A 191 -11.43 9.24 -6.78
N ILE A 192 -11.96 8.90 -7.95
CA ILE A 192 -13.32 9.28 -8.37
C ILE A 192 -14.35 8.68 -7.40
N ALA A 193 -14.22 7.40 -7.08
CA ALA A 193 -15.15 6.69 -6.22
C ALA A 193 -15.12 7.21 -4.78
N LEU A 194 -13.93 7.25 -4.16
CA LEU A 194 -13.77 7.60 -2.74
C LEU A 194 -14.10 9.07 -2.44
N LEU A 195 -13.91 9.97 -3.43
CA LEU A 195 -14.28 11.39 -3.33
C LEU A 195 -15.71 11.68 -3.80
N GLY A 196 -16.44 10.70 -4.32
CA GLY A 196 -17.81 10.89 -4.78
C GLY A 196 -17.96 11.77 -6.01
N GLN A 197 -16.97 11.77 -6.93
CA GLN A 197 -16.98 12.60 -8.15
C GLN A 197 -17.89 12.01 -9.24
N ARG A 198 -19.19 11.95 -8.96
CA ARG A 198 -20.19 11.30 -9.83
C ARG A 198 -20.22 11.85 -11.25
N ASP A 199 -19.93 13.13 -11.43
CA ASP A 199 -19.90 13.78 -12.74
C ASP A 199 -18.81 13.22 -13.68
N LEU A 200 -17.78 12.56 -13.14
CA LEU A 200 -16.73 11.90 -13.90
C LEU A 200 -17.03 10.42 -14.24
N VAL A 201 -18.13 9.84 -13.76
CA VAL A 201 -18.52 8.44 -14.08
C VAL A 201 -18.63 8.17 -15.59
N PRO A 202 -19.12 9.08 -16.44
CA PRO A 202 -19.06 8.87 -17.89
C PRO A 202 -17.64 8.74 -18.45
N LEU A 203 -16.62 9.31 -17.81
CA LEU A 203 -15.22 9.06 -18.18
C LEU A 203 -14.78 7.65 -17.78
N VAL A 204 -15.24 7.20 -16.62
CA VAL A 204 -14.95 5.87 -16.07
C VAL A 204 -15.49 4.78 -16.99
N ASP A 205 -16.74 4.91 -17.44
CA ASP A 205 -17.35 3.99 -18.40
C ASP A 205 -16.54 3.92 -19.71
N ARG A 206 -16.17 5.09 -20.26
CA ARG A 206 -15.34 5.16 -21.47
C ARG A 206 -13.94 4.57 -21.28
N ALA A 207 -13.31 4.79 -20.13
CA ALA A 207 -11.99 4.23 -19.84
C ALA A 207 -12.00 2.69 -19.85
N TRP A 208 -13.09 2.07 -19.38
CA TRP A 208 -13.29 0.62 -19.49
C TRP A 208 -13.52 0.18 -20.93
N ASP A 209 -14.42 0.84 -21.65
CA ASP A 209 -14.73 0.51 -23.06
C ASP A 209 -13.50 0.64 -23.97
N GLU A 210 -12.61 1.58 -23.67
CA GLU A 210 -11.35 1.81 -24.39
C GLU A 210 -10.20 0.88 -23.96
N GLY A 211 -10.43 -0.01 -22.98
CA GLY A 211 -9.43 -0.95 -22.47
C GLY A 211 -8.26 -0.27 -21.74
N ARG A 212 -8.50 0.90 -21.12
CA ARG A 212 -7.49 1.62 -20.34
C ARG A 212 -7.28 1.00 -18.96
N ILE A 213 -8.29 0.33 -18.42
CA ILE A 213 -8.29 -0.26 -17.08
C ILE A 213 -8.13 -1.77 -17.19
N ASP A 214 -7.27 -2.36 -16.34
CA ASP A 214 -7.28 -3.82 -16.15
C ASP A 214 -8.50 -4.21 -15.30
N THR A 215 -9.42 -4.94 -15.92
CA THR A 215 -10.68 -5.40 -15.29
C THR A 215 -10.47 -6.44 -14.20
N GLU A 216 -9.32 -7.13 -14.17
CA GLU A 216 -9.00 -8.06 -13.09
C GLU A 216 -8.39 -7.35 -11.87
N ALA A 217 -7.69 -6.23 -12.08
CA ALA A 217 -7.11 -5.43 -11.01
C ALA A 217 -8.18 -4.68 -10.19
N LEU A 218 -9.12 -4.00 -10.86
CA LEU A 218 -10.28 -3.39 -10.19
C LEU A 218 -11.56 -3.67 -10.98
N ARG A 219 -12.45 -4.46 -10.36
CA ARG A 219 -13.74 -4.79 -10.94
C ARG A 219 -14.74 -3.67 -10.73
N ARG A 220 -15.61 -3.45 -11.72
CA ARG A 220 -16.66 -2.41 -11.71
C ARG A 220 -17.48 -2.36 -10.42
N HIS A 221 -17.87 -3.51 -9.88
CA HIS A 221 -18.67 -3.54 -8.65
C HIS A 221 -17.95 -2.98 -7.41
N HIS A 222 -16.60 -3.03 -7.35
CA HIS A 222 -15.84 -2.38 -6.28
C HIS A 222 -15.96 -0.85 -6.42
N PHE A 223 -15.73 -0.32 -7.62
CA PHE A 223 -15.91 1.12 -7.91
C PHE A 223 -17.31 1.61 -7.55
N ASP A 224 -18.36 0.89 -7.95
CA ASP A 224 -19.75 1.29 -7.67
C ASP A 224 -20.05 1.28 -6.15
N SER A 225 -19.48 0.31 -5.42
CA SER A 225 -19.60 0.21 -3.96
C SER A 225 -18.91 1.38 -3.25
N ASP A 226 -17.70 1.73 -3.66
CA ASP A 226 -16.94 2.84 -3.07
C ASP A 226 -17.60 4.19 -3.35
N LEU A 227 -18.10 4.39 -4.58
CA LEU A 227 -18.84 5.57 -4.96
C LEU A 227 -20.13 5.72 -4.13
N ALA A 228 -20.92 4.65 -4.01
CA ALA A 228 -22.11 4.66 -3.17
C ALA A 228 -21.75 4.91 -1.69
N GLY A 229 -20.64 4.36 -1.21
CA GLY A 229 -20.12 4.62 0.14
C GLY A 229 -19.79 6.10 0.36
N ALA A 230 -19.11 6.74 -0.59
CA ALA A 230 -18.77 8.16 -0.53
C ALA A 230 -20.01 9.06 -0.53
N GLU A 231 -21.04 8.73 -1.30
CA GLU A 231 -22.28 9.51 -1.37
C GLU A 231 -23.13 9.37 -0.10
N ASN A 232 -23.21 8.16 0.45
CA ASN A 232 -23.99 7.90 1.65
C ASN A 232 -23.30 8.42 2.92
N ALA A 233 -21.96 8.39 2.95
CA ALA A 233 -21.18 8.72 4.13
C ALA A 233 -19.90 9.53 3.76
N PRO A 234 -20.06 10.76 3.23
CA PRO A 234 -18.92 11.55 2.74
C PRO A 234 -17.90 11.87 3.83
N GLY A 235 -18.30 11.96 5.10
CA GLY A 235 -17.39 12.19 6.24
C GLY A 235 -16.82 10.94 6.92
N ASP A 236 -17.13 9.73 6.44
CA ASP A 236 -16.65 8.49 7.08
C ASP A 236 -15.22 8.13 6.65
N VAL A 237 -14.26 8.37 7.55
CA VAL A 237 -12.85 8.02 7.37
C VAL A 237 -12.60 6.51 7.20
N THR A 238 -13.51 5.65 7.68
CA THR A 238 -13.31 4.20 7.61
C THR A 238 -13.29 3.68 6.17
N ARG A 239 -13.91 4.41 5.23
CA ARG A 239 -13.81 4.11 3.78
C ARG A 239 -12.37 4.20 3.29
N PHE A 240 -11.64 5.23 3.72
CA PHE A 240 -10.23 5.41 3.39
C PHE A 240 -9.34 4.38 4.08
N ARG A 241 -9.62 4.05 5.35
CA ARG A 241 -8.87 3.01 6.08
C ARG A 241 -8.97 1.63 5.42
N ARG A 242 -10.14 1.27 4.87
CA ARG A 242 -10.32 0.00 4.11
C ARG A 242 -9.46 -0.04 2.85
N ALA A 243 -9.23 1.12 2.23
CA ALA A 243 -8.30 1.30 1.10
C ALA A 243 -6.84 1.54 1.55
N ARG A 244 -6.51 1.29 2.84
CA ARG A 244 -5.17 1.54 3.42
C ARG A 244 -4.68 2.99 3.33
N LEU A 245 -5.61 3.94 3.16
CA LEU A 245 -5.32 5.37 3.12
C LEU A 245 -5.51 6.01 4.50
N GLY A 246 -4.73 7.06 4.77
CA GLY A 246 -4.78 7.79 6.03
C GLY A 246 -3.41 8.23 6.52
N HIS A 247 -3.35 8.76 7.75
CA HIS A 247 -2.08 9.07 8.41
C HIS A 247 -1.50 7.83 9.11
N ILE A 248 -0.20 7.84 9.36
CA ILE A 248 0.45 6.91 10.29
C ILE A 248 0.25 7.48 11.71
N GLU A 249 -0.71 6.93 12.45
CA GLU A 249 -0.95 7.29 13.86
C GLU A 249 -0.07 6.47 14.83
N ASP A 250 0.37 5.30 14.37
CA ASP A 250 1.27 4.40 15.08
C ASP A 250 2.27 3.79 14.09
N VAL A 251 3.54 4.13 14.27
CA VAL A 251 4.62 3.64 13.40
C VAL A 251 4.88 2.16 13.63
N VAL A 252 4.68 1.65 14.85
CA VAL A 252 4.86 0.23 15.15
C VAL A 252 3.78 -0.57 14.44
N GLU A 253 2.51 -0.19 14.60
CA GLU A 253 1.36 -0.81 13.90
C GLU A 253 1.54 -0.77 12.38
N ALA A 254 1.96 0.38 11.84
CA ALA A 254 2.18 0.53 10.39
C ALA A 254 3.26 -0.40 9.82
N LEU A 255 4.14 -0.94 10.67
CA LEU A 255 5.22 -1.86 10.30
C LEU A 255 5.02 -3.29 10.79
N GLU A 256 3.90 -3.62 11.46
CA GLU A 256 3.68 -4.97 12.01
C GLU A 256 3.69 -6.07 10.94
N TRP A 257 3.21 -5.77 9.74
CA TRP A 257 3.24 -6.68 8.60
C TRP A 257 4.67 -7.07 8.17
N THR A 258 5.70 -6.37 8.62
CA THR A 258 7.11 -6.72 8.34
C THR A 258 7.69 -7.72 9.33
N ASP A 259 6.97 -8.03 10.41
CA ASP A 259 7.42 -8.94 11.46
C ASP A 259 7.05 -10.42 11.18
N HIS A 260 6.47 -10.70 10.00
CA HIS A 260 6.22 -12.07 9.54
C HIS A 260 7.54 -12.73 9.14
N SER A 261 7.88 -13.85 9.77
CA SER A 261 9.07 -14.61 9.36
C SER A 261 8.72 -15.56 8.22
N TYR A 262 9.63 -15.69 7.26
CA TYR A 262 9.58 -16.79 6.28
C TYR A 262 9.67 -18.18 6.95
N GLU A 263 10.11 -18.25 8.21
CA GLU A 263 10.08 -19.47 9.04
C GLU A 263 8.64 -19.85 9.44
N ASP A 264 7.77 -18.86 9.71
CA ASP A 264 6.34 -19.10 9.96
C ASP A 264 5.63 -19.66 8.71
N GLU A 265 6.01 -19.19 7.51
CA GLU A 265 5.50 -19.74 6.25
C GLU A 265 6.02 -21.16 6.00
N ALA A 266 7.31 -21.44 6.26
CA ALA A 266 7.87 -22.78 6.12
C ALA A 266 7.18 -23.80 7.05
N ASP A 267 6.85 -23.41 8.28
CA ASP A 267 6.08 -24.24 9.21
C ASP A 267 4.63 -24.45 8.75
N THR A 268 3.97 -23.44 8.15
CA THR A 268 2.62 -23.64 7.58
C THR A 268 2.62 -24.54 6.34
N VAL A 269 3.64 -24.43 5.48
CA VAL A 269 3.79 -25.29 4.29
C VAL A 269 4.16 -26.72 4.70
N ALA A 270 5.01 -26.89 5.72
CA ALA A 270 5.32 -28.20 6.30
C ALA A 270 4.09 -28.84 6.96
N ALA A 271 3.29 -28.04 7.69
CA ALA A 271 2.03 -28.51 8.28
C ALA A 271 0.98 -28.92 7.24
N TRP A 272 0.98 -28.30 6.05
CA TRP A 272 0.14 -28.73 4.92
C TRP A 272 0.67 -29.97 4.21
N ALA A 273 1.98 -30.20 4.22
CA ALA A 273 2.59 -31.40 3.66
C ALA A 273 2.35 -32.66 4.50
N ASP A 274 2.17 -32.50 5.82
CA ASP A 274 1.91 -33.60 6.77
C ASP A 274 0.42 -33.93 6.95
N LEU A 275 -0.50 -33.16 6.34
CA LEU A 275 -1.89 -33.56 6.25
C LEU A 275 -2.01 -34.72 5.24
N PRO A 276 -2.66 -35.85 5.58
CA PRO A 276 -2.92 -36.91 4.61
C PRO A 276 -3.82 -36.36 3.50
N ALA A 277 -3.19 -35.94 2.40
CA ALA A 277 -3.88 -35.61 1.17
C ALA A 277 -4.24 -36.94 0.50
N ASP A 278 -5.45 -37.44 0.77
CA ASP A 278 -6.00 -38.49 -0.07
C ASP A 278 -5.95 -38.00 -1.52
N PRO A 279 -5.32 -38.75 -2.45
CA PRO A 279 -5.24 -38.32 -3.83
C PRO A 279 -6.65 -38.06 -4.32
N VAL A 280 -6.89 -36.86 -4.86
CA VAL A 280 -8.18 -36.49 -5.45
C VAL A 280 -8.42 -37.41 -6.63
N THR A 281 -9.13 -38.51 -6.38
CA THR A 281 -9.54 -39.45 -7.42
C THR A 281 -10.66 -38.77 -8.18
N ASN A 282 -10.45 -38.51 -9.47
CA ASN A 282 -11.52 -38.05 -10.33
C ASN A 282 -12.42 -39.25 -10.66
N PRO A 283 -13.63 -39.36 -10.08
CA PRO A 283 -14.51 -40.52 -10.32
C PRO A 283 -15.09 -40.52 -11.74
N TRP A 284 -14.85 -39.45 -12.52
CA TRP A 284 -15.26 -39.31 -13.91
C TRP A 284 -14.15 -39.66 -14.90
N ARG A 285 -12.95 -40.00 -14.43
CA ARG A 285 -11.85 -40.41 -15.30
C ARG A 285 -12.22 -41.72 -16.01
N GLY A 286 -12.41 -41.66 -17.33
CA GLY A 286 -12.77 -42.81 -18.16
C GLY A 286 -14.26 -43.08 -18.29
N VAL A 287 -15.14 -42.22 -17.74
CA VAL A 287 -16.59 -42.37 -17.86
C VAL A 287 -17.06 -41.69 -19.15
N GLY A 288 -17.46 -42.49 -20.12
CA GLY A 288 -18.03 -42.03 -21.37
C GLY A 288 -19.44 -41.47 -21.20
N ARG A 289 -19.85 -40.57 -22.11
CA ARG A 289 -21.15 -39.88 -22.08
C ARG A 289 -22.36 -40.83 -21.99
N ASN A 290 -22.23 -42.07 -22.48
CA ASN A 290 -23.29 -43.09 -22.44
C ASN A 290 -23.15 -44.14 -21.32
N ASP A 291 -22.09 -44.08 -20.51
CA ASP A 291 -21.81 -45.07 -19.46
C ASP A 291 -22.69 -44.84 -18.22
N PRO A 292 -22.86 -45.86 -17.35
CA PRO A 292 -23.53 -45.68 -16.06
C PRO A 292 -22.88 -44.56 -15.23
N CYS A 293 -23.71 -43.74 -14.61
CA CYS A 293 -23.26 -42.60 -13.83
C CYS A 293 -22.60 -43.04 -12.51
N PRO A 294 -21.36 -42.61 -12.20
CA PRO A 294 -20.63 -42.99 -10.98
C PRO A 294 -21.31 -42.59 -9.67
N CYS A 295 -22.26 -41.66 -9.72
CA CYS A 295 -23.02 -41.22 -8.55
C CYS A 295 -24.00 -42.27 -7.99
N GLY A 296 -24.08 -43.47 -8.59
CA GLY A 296 -24.95 -44.55 -8.13
C GLY A 296 -26.43 -44.43 -8.53
N SER A 297 -26.80 -43.47 -9.40
CA SER A 297 -28.20 -43.22 -9.77
C SER A 297 -28.83 -44.25 -10.72
N GLY A 298 -28.04 -45.18 -11.25
CA GLY A 298 -28.46 -46.15 -12.28
C GLY A 298 -28.73 -45.56 -13.67
N LYS A 299 -28.61 -44.23 -13.85
CA LYS A 299 -28.80 -43.53 -15.13
C LYS A 299 -27.50 -43.45 -15.92
N LYS A 300 -27.58 -43.27 -17.24
CA LYS A 300 -26.42 -42.92 -18.08
C LYS A 300 -25.90 -41.54 -17.72
N ALA A 301 -24.58 -41.32 -17.79
CA ALA A 301 -23.91 -40.08 -17.38
C ALA A 301 -24.53 -38.83 -18.05
N LYS A 302 -24.81 -38.87 -19.36
CA LYS A 302 -25.50 -37.78 -20.09
C LYS A 302 -26.91 -37.44 -19.65
N ARG A 303 -27.55 -38.32 -18.88
CA ARG A 303 -28.93 -38.11 -18.38
C ARG A 303 -28.93 -37.89 -16.86
N CYS A 304 -27.75 -37.60 -16.29
CA CYS A 304 -27.58 -37.37 -14.87
C CYS A 304 -26.73 -36.12 -14.62
N HIS A 305 -25.41 -36.20 -14.81
CA HIS A 305 -24.46 -35.15 -14.42
C HIS A 305 -23.61 -34.63 -15.58
N LEU A 306 -23.67 -35.27 -16.76
CA LEU A 306 -23.11 -34.77 -18.03
C LEU A 306 -24.22 -34.30 -18.97
N ALA A 307 -25.32 -33.78 -18.39
CA ALA A 307 -26.48 -33.29 -19.13
C ALA A 307 -26.13 -32.02 -19.90
#